data_AF-A0A4P9ZYP9-F1
#
_entry.id   AF-A0A4P9ZYP9-F1
#
_cell.length_a   1.000
_cell.length_b   1.000
_cell.length_c   1.000
_cell.angle_alpha   90.00
_cell.angle_beta   90.00
_cell.angle_gamma   90.00
#
_symmetry.space_group_name_H-M   'P 1'
#
loop_
_entity.id
_entity.type
_entity.pdbx_description
1 polymer ?
#
loop_
_entity_poly.entity_id
_entity_poly.type
_entity_poly.pdbx_seq_one_letter_code
_entity_poly.pdbx_strand_id
1 'polypeptide(L)'
;MSDPSSNFTYSPNVANRLVPATNILASLSNHVTRIVVGVAIFHPTNPDQVLIVQRTDAEEHFPSQFELPGGHMEPTDATVLHAVVRETQEETGLKVTKITTEFEPFEYQTQTEPVAQTITTLQLNFRVQVYPGPIKLNPDEHQSYAWVALDDIDRYRMSPTMAQVVRNALAY
;
A
#
# COMPACT_ATOMS: atom_id res chain seq x y z
N MET A 1 4.57 3.59 19.62
CA MET A 1 3.94 4.80 20.21
C MET A 1 2.50 4.85 19.73
N SER A 2 1.59 5.46 20.50
CA SER A 2 0.20 5.73 20.09
C SER A 2 0.07 7.23 19.84
N ASP A 3 -0.46 7.62 18.70
CA ASP A 3 -0.86 9.00 18.48
C ASP A 3 -2.24 9.19 19.15
N PRO A 4 -2.37 10.10 20.13
CA PRO A 4 -3.60 10.26 20.92
C PRO A 4 -4.83 10.66 20.10
N SER A 5 -4.65 11.05 18.83
CA SER A 5 -5.74 11.37 17.90
C SER A 5 -6.15 10.22 16.97
N SER A 6 -5.42 9.10 16.96
CA SER A 6 -5.62 8.04 15.97
C SER A 6 -5.71 6.62 16.58
N ASN A 7 -6.54 5.77 15.96
CA ASN A 7 -6.90 4.44 16.48
C ASN A 7 -5.83 3.34 16.19
N PHE A 8 -4.60 3.72 15.84
CA PHE A 8 -3.53 2.79 15.49
C PHE A 8 -2.26 3.07 16.29
N THR A 9 -1.40 2.06 16.40
CA THR A 9 -0.05 2.19 16.95
C THR A 9 1.00 2.07 15.85
N TYR A 10 2.22 2.54 16.11
CA TYR A 10 3.30 2.41 15.16
C TYR A 10 4.64 2.14 15.85
N SER A 11 5.53 1.45 15.14
CA SER A 11 6.91 1.23 15.53
C SER A 11 7.71 2.55 15.49
N PRO A 12 8.66 2.78 16.42
CA PRO A 12 9.57 3.92 16.32
C PRO A 12 10.29 4.02 14.97
N ASN A 13 10.53 2.89 14.29
CA ASN A 13 11.24 2.82 13.00
C ASN A 13 10.47 3.48 11.85
N VAL A 14 9.16 3.72 11.99
CA VAL A 14 8.34 4.43 11.00
C VAL A 14 7.91 5.82 11.49
N ALA A 15 8.42 6.29 12.63
CA ALA A 15 8.02 7.57 13.21
C ALA A 15 8.43 8.78 12.33
N ASN A 16 9.48 8.63 11.52
CA ASN A 16 9.89 9.61 10.52
C ASN A 16 8.83 9.81 9.40
N ARG A 17 7.84 8.92 9.30
CA ARG A 17 6.71 9.02 8.35
C ARG A 17 5.46 9.69 8.95
N LEU A 18 5.57 10.24 10.17
CA LEU A 18 4.57 11.14 10.74
C LEU A 18 4.70 12.56 10.17
N VAL A 19 4.70 12.66 8.85
CA VAL A 19 4.82 13.92 8.12
C VAL A 19 3.82 13.93 6.96
N PRO A 20 3.31 15.11 6.55
CA PRO A 20 2.45 15.22 5.38
C PRO A 20 3.22 14.97 4.08
N ALA A 21 2.49 14.68 3.00
CA ALA A 21 3.05 14.40 1.67
C ALA A 21 3.96 15.54 1.17
N THR A 22 3.57 16.78 1.46
CA THR A 22 4.32 17.99 1.08
C THR A 22 5.73 18.00 1.63
N ASN A 23 5.96 17.50 2.85
CA ASN A 23 7.28 17.43 3.44
C ASN A 23 8.17 16.41 2.71
N ILE A 24 7.59 15.27 2.31
CA ILE A 24 8.31 14.25 1.55
C ILE A 24 8.65 14.77 0.17
N LEU A 25 7.66 15.28 -0.56
CA LEU A 25 7.84 15.83 -1.90
C LEU A 25 8.89 16.96 -1.91
N ALA A 26 8.89 17.83 -0.90
CA ALA A 26 9.90 18.90 -0.77
C ALA A 26 11.32 18.38 -0.52
N SER A 27 11.46 17.16 0.03
CA SER A 27 12.77 16.53 0.30
C SER A 27 13.28 15.66 -0.87
N LEU A 28 12.39 15.30 -1.80
CA LEU A 28 12.74 14.54 -2.99
C LEU A 28 13.18 15.50 -4.11
N SER A 29 13.83 14.95 -5.12
CA SER A 29 14.10 15.69 -6.35
C SER A 29 12.79 16.13 -7.01
N ASN A 30 12.83 17.30 -7.65
CA ASN A 30 11.66 17.92 -8.31
C ASN A 30 11.00 17.04 -9.40
N HIS A 31 11.54 15.86 -9.71
CA HIS A 31 10.97 14.94 -10.69
C HIS A 31 9.89 14.02 -10.10
N VAL A 32 9.86 13.78 -8.78
CA VAL A 32 8.78 13.02 -8.11
C VAL A 32 7.64 13.96 -7.80
N THR A 33 6.47 13.68 -8.36
CA THR A 33 5.29 14.55 -8.22
C THR A 33 4.15 13.87 -7.46
N ARG A 34 4.29 12.57 -7.16
CA ARG A 34 3.23 11.78 -6.54
C ARG A 34 3.79 10.77 -5.54
N ILE A 35 3.13 10.64 -4.39
CA ILE A 35 3.42 9.62 -3.37
C ILE A 35 2.23 8.68 -3.28
N VAL A 36 2.51 7.38 -3.19
CA VAL A 36 1.54 6.29 -3.01
C VAL A 36 2.02 5.45 -1.85
N VAL A 37 1.10 4.84 -1.12
CA VAL A 37 1.44 3.84 -0.11
C VAL A 37 1.09 2.46 -0.63
N GLY A 38 1.95 1.47 -0.40
CA GLY A 38 1.64 0.06 -0.57
C GLY A 38 1.60 -0.63 0.79
N VAL A 39 0.58 -1.45 1.05
CA VAL A 39 0.31 -1.98 2.38
C VAL A 39 0.36 -3.51 2.39
N ALA A 40 1.45 -4.05 2.94
CA ALA A 40 1.56 -5.47 3.25
C ALA A 40 0.81 -5.77 4.56
N ILE A 41 -0.48 -6.11 4.43
CA ILE A 41 -1.33 -6.53 5.54
C ILE A 41 -1.03 -7.99 5.86
N PHE A 42 -0.56 -8.27 7.07
CA PHE A 42 -0.27 -9.64 7.51
C PHE A 42 -1.53 -10.33 8.04
N HIS A 43 -1.67 -11.62 7.73
CA HIS A 43 -2.81 -12.41 8.19
C HIS A 43 -2.81 -12.49 9.74
N PRO A 44 -3.92 -12.13 10.43
CA PRO A 44 -3.94 -12.00 11.89
C PRO A 44 -3.58 -13.27 12.67
N THR A 45 -3.76 -14.45 12.06
CA THR A 45 -3.44 -15.75 12.67
C THR A 45 -2.43 -16.58 11.88
N ASN A 46 -1.89 -16.05 10.77
CA ASN A 46 -0.91 -16.76 9.94
C ASN A 46 0.12 -15.77 9.40
N PRO A 47 1.10 -15.36 10.22
CA PRO A 47 2.00 -14.25 9.90
C PRO A 47 2.94 -14.52 8.72
N ASP A 48 2.87 -15.69 8.08
CA ASP A 48 3.63 -16.00 6.87
C ASP A 48 2.86 -15.66 5.58
N GLN A 49 1.68 -15.03 5.71
CA GLN A 49 0.83 -14.62 4.61
C GLN A 49 0.54 -13.12 4.64
N VAL A 50 0.52 -12.52 3.45
CA VAL A 50 0.08 -11.14 3.24
C VAL A 50 -1.16 -11.10 2.36
N LEU A 51 -2.00 -10.08 2.54
CA LEU A 51 -3.17 -9.84 1.69
C LEU A 51 -2.74 -9.20 0.38
N ILE A 52 -3.19 -9.78 -0.72
CA ILE A 52 -3.19 -9.16 -2.05
C ILE A 52 -4.63 -8.99 -2.54
N VAL A 53 -4.90 -7.91 -3.25
CA VAL A 53 -6.19 -7.59 -3.87
C VAL A 53 -6.05 -7.61 -5.38
N GLN A 54 -7.12 -7.97 -6.08
CA GLN A 54 -7.16 -8.03 -7.53
C GLN A 54 -7.93 -6.85 -8.08
N ARG A 55 -7.27 -6.05 -8.91
CA ARG A 55 -7.87 -4.94 -9.66
C ARG A 55 -9.08 -5.42 -10.47
N THR A 56 -10.11 -4.59 -10.61
CA THR A 56 -11.22 -4.89 -11.52
C THR A 56 -10.73 -5.07 -12.95
N ASP A 57 -11.54 -5.70 -13.80
CA ASP A 57 -11.29 -5.78 -15.25
C ASP A 57 -11.56 -4.45 -15.98
N ALA A 58 -12.26 -3.52 -15.34
CA ALA A 58 -12.53 -2.18 -15.83
C ALA A 58 -11.36 -1.20 -15.64
N GLU A 59 -10.35 -1.57 -14.86
CA GLU A 59 -9.16 -0.76 -14.63
C GLU A 59 -8.36 -0.52 -15.91
N GLU A 60 -8.01 0.76 -16.17
CA GLU A 60 -7.21 1.14 -17.34
C GLU A 60 -5.80 0.54 -17.28
N HIS A 61 -5.23 0.49 -16.07
CA HIS A 61 -3.89 0.02 -15.82
C HIS A 61 -3.91 -1.33 -15.10
N PHE A 62 -3.23 -2.31 -15.68
CA PHE A 62 -3.08 -3.66 -15.12
C PHE A 62 -4.40 -4.37 -14.73
N PRO A 63 -5.42 -4.40 -15.60
CA PRO A 63 -6.71 -5.03 -15.28
C PRO A 63 -6.55 -6.49 -14.87
N SER A 64 -7.31 -6.89 -13.84
CA SER A 64 -7.29 -8.24 -13.27
C SER A 64 -5.92 -8.72 -12.74
N GLN A 65 -4.96 -7.82 -12.54
CA GLN A 65 -3.72 -8.16 -11.83
C GLN A 65 -3.89 -7.99 -10.32
N PHE A 66 -3.11 -8.77 -9.57
CA PHE A 66 -3.02 -8.65 -8.13
C PHE A 66 -1.97 -7.61 -7.72
N GLU A 67 -2.20 -7.00 -6.57
CA GLU A 67 -1.29 -6.06 -5.93
C GLU A 67 -1.47 -6.03 -4.41
N LEU A 68 -0.54 -5.35 -3.73
CA LEU A 68 -0.80 -4.94 -2.36
C LEU A 68 -1.89 -3.86 -2.35
N PRO A 69 -2.81 -3.88 -1.37
CA PRO A 69 -3.68 -2.73 -1.11
C PRO A 69 -2.88 -1.45 -0.97
N GLY A 70 -3.43 -0.33 -1.40
CA GLY A 70 -2.78 0.96 -1.30
C GLY A 70 -3.18 1.95 -2.38
N GLY A 71 -2.93 3.23 -2.09
CA GLY A 71 -3.36 4.31 -2.96
C GLY A 71 -2.61 5.60 -2.70
N HIS A 72 -3.04 6.64 -3.39
CA HIS A 72 -2.38 7.94 -3.35
C HIS A 72 -2.49 8.53 -1.95
N MET A 73 -1.40 9.16 -1.50
CA MET A 73 -1.51 10.02 -0.33
C MET A 73 -2.32 11.26 -0.71
N GLU A 74 -3.41 11.51 0.02
CA GLU A 74 -4.28 12.66 -0.19
C GLU A 74 -3.79 13.91 0.55
N PRO A 75 -4.13 15.14 0.09
CA PRO A 75 -3.85 16.37 0.83
C PRO A 75 -4.52 16.45 2.21
N THR A 76 -5.58 15.68 2.41
CA THR A 76 -6.35 15.53 3.65
C THR A 76 -5.69 14.58 4.65
N ASP A 77 -4.78 13.71 4.20
CA ASP A 77 -4.04 12.80 5.06
C ASP A 77 -3.06 13.59 5.94
N ALA A 78 -3.26 13.51 7.26
CA ALA A 78 -2.39 14.21 8.21
C ALA A 78 -0.92 13.78 8.09
N THR A 79 -0.69 12.49 7.83
CA THR A 79 0.65 11.91 7.63
C THR A 79 0.61 10.72 6.67
N VAL A 80 1.77 10.25 6.18
CA VAL A 80 1.86 9.01 5.39
C VAL A 80 1.23 7.82 6.10
N LEU A 81 1.43 7.73 7.43
CA LEU A 81 0.86 6.65 8.21
C LEU A 81 -0.67 6.71 8.25
N HIS A 82 -1.27 7.91 8.15
CA HIS A 82 -2.73 8.05 8.02
C HIS A 82 -3.22 7.55 6.66
N ALA A 83 -2.50 7.81 5.57
CA ALA A 83 -2.81 7.24 4.26
C ALA A 83 -2.80 5.70 4.31
N VAL A 84 -1.77 5.09 4.93
CA VAL A 84 -1.71 3.62 5.12
C VAL A 84 -2.97 3.08 5.79
N VAL A 85 -3.46 3.75 6.84
CA VAL A 85 -4.65 3.33 7.58
C VAL A 85 -5.93 3.54 6.77
N ARG A 86 -6.05 4.68 6.08
CA ARG A 86 -7.20 5.02 5.24
C ARG A 86 -7.34 4.01 4.10
N GLU A 87 -6.29 3.82 3.29
CA GLU A 87 -6.28 2.90 2.15
C GLU A 87 -6.60 1.46 2.58
N THR A 88 -6.00 1.00 3.68
CA THR A 88 -6.32 -0.32 4.25
C THR A 88 -7.83 -0.46 4.53
N GLN A 89 -8.44 0.57 5.12
CA GLN A 89 -9.84 0.55 5.51
C GLN A 89 -10.79 0.67 4.32
N GLU A 90 -10.46 1.51 3.34
CA GLU A 90 -11.26 1.76 2.13
C GLU A 90 -11.27 0.53 1.22
N GLU A 91 -10.11 -0.05 0.94
CA GLU A 91 -10.00 -1.12 -0.06
C GLU A 91 -10.30 -2.51 0.49
N THR A 92 -10.13 -2.74 1.79
CA THR A 92 -10.24 -4.09 2.38
C THR A 92 -11.25 -4.19 3.52
N GLY A 93 -11.75 -3.06 4.03
CA GLY A 93 -12.62 -3.04 5.21
C GLY A 93 -11.89 -3.31 6.53
N LEU A 94 -10.59 -3.62 6.51
CA LEU A 94 -9.81 -3.99 7.69
C LEU A 94 -9.32 -2.76 8.47
N LYS A 95 -9.11 -2.93 9.77
CA LYS A 95 -8.62 -1.88 10.68
C LYS A 95 -7.20 -2.17 11.11
N VAL A 96 -6.28 -1.26 10.79
CA VAL A 96 -4.88 -1.32 11.22
C VAL A 96 -4.79 -1.21 12.75
N THR A 97 -4.10 -2.16 13.37
CA THR A 97 -3.73 -2.12 14.80
C THR A 97 -2.34 -1.52 14.98
N LYS A 98 -1.41 -1.91 14.12
CA LYS A 98 -0.01 -1.52 14.22
C LYS A 98 0.67 -1.45 12.86
N ILE A 99 1.34 -0.33 12.59
CA ILE A 99 2.29 -0.20 11.48
C ILE A 99 3.68 -0.56 11.99
N THR A 100 4.30 -1.60 11.43
CA THR A 100 5.49 -2.22 12.03
C THR A 100 6.78 -1.73 11.38
N THR A 101 6.84 -1.70 10.05
CA THR A 101 8.07 -1.47 9.29
C THR A 101 7.76 -0.84 7.95
N GLU A 102 8.56 0.14 7.54
CA GLU A 102 8.69 0.56 6.14
C GLU A 102 9.74 -0.34 5.47
N PHE A 103 9.45 -0.85 4.28
CA PHE A 103 10.38 -1.65 3.48
C PHE A 103 10.59 -1.03 2.10
N GLU A 104 11.39 -1.68 1.25
CA GLU A 104 11.96 -1.10 0.03
C GLU A 104 10.93 -0.32 -0.80
N PRO A 105 11.09 1.00 -0.98
CA PRO A 105 10.25 1.77 -1.86
C PRO A 105 10.67 1.56 -3.32
N PHE A 106 9.83 2.00 -4.25
CA PHE A 106 10.22 2.06 -5.66
C PHE A 106 9.58 3.25 -6.37
N GLU A 107 10.25 3.70 -7.43
CA GLU A 107 9.74 4.73 -8.32
C GLU A 107 9.25 4.13 -9.63
N TYR A 108 8.16 4.67 -10.17
CA TYR A 108 7.66 4.34 -11.49
C TYR A 108 7.08 5.56 -12.18
N GLN A 109 6.99 5.50 -13.51
CA GLN A 109 6.44 6.57 -14.32
C GLN A 109 5.18 6.10 -15.06
N THR A 110 4.15 6.93 -15.03
CA THR A 110 2.94 6.77 -15.85
C THR A 110 2.80 7.97 -16.76
N GLN A 111 2.27 7.75 -17.97
CA GLN A 111 1.87 8.84 -18.85
C GLN A 111 0.38 9.06 -18.67
N THR A 112 -0.04 10.31 -18.47
CA THR A 112 -1.47 10.64 -18.53
C THR A 112 -1.87 10.89 -19.97
N GLU A 113 -3.07 10.46 -20.35
CA GLU A 113 -3.73 10.89 -21.58
C GLU A 113 -4.78 11.96 -21.25
N PRO A 114 -5.11 12.90 -22.17
CA PRO A 114 -4.59 13.08 -23.54
C PRO A 114 -3.31 13.95 -23.59
N VAL A 115 -2.91 14.54 -22.48
CA VAL A 115 -1.71 15.36 -22.37
C VAL A 115 -0.64 14.44 -21.82
N ALA A 116 0.29 13.99 -22.68
CA ALA A 116 1.42 13.08 -22.39
C ALA A 116 2.39 13.65 -21.34
N GLN A 117 1.88 13.91 -20.14
CA GLN A 117 2.60 14.35 -18.98
C GLN A 117 3.10 13.10 -18.26
N THR A 118 4.41 13.03 -18.09
CA THR A 118 5.03 12.00 -17.25
C THR A 118 4.79 12.34 -15.78
N ILE A 119 4.11 11.46 -15.07
CA ILE A 119 4.00 11.49 -13.61
C ILE A 119 5.01 10.51 -13.05
N THR A 120 6.02 10.99 -12.32
CA THR A 120 6.87 10.10 -11.53
C THR A 120 6.29 9.92 -10.14
N THR A 121 6.15 8.66 -9.77
CA THR A 121 5.47 8.23 -8.56
C THR A 121 6.43 7.46 -7.68
N LEU A 122 6.55 7.84 -6.40
CA LEU A 122 7.25 7.07 -5.38
C LEU A 122 6.23 6.29 -4.56
N GLN A 123 6.34 4.96 -4.57
CA GLN A 123 5.56 4.10 -3.69
C GLN A 123 6.37 3.79 -2.43
N LEU A 124 5.83 4.16 -1.27
CA LEU A 124 6.36 3.82 0.05
C LEU A 124 5.62 2.59 0.59
N ASN A 125 6.36 1.55 0.97
CA ASN A 125 5.74 0.28 1.32
C ASN A 125 5.81 0.01 2.83
N PHE A 126 4.70 -0.44 3.42
CA PHE A 126 4.57 -0.64 4.86
C PHE A 126 4.01 -2.01 5.19
N ARG A 127 4.56 -2.62 6.24
CA ARG A 127 3.98 -3.80 6.88
C ARG A 127 3.03 -3.37 7.98
N VAL A 128 1.86 -4.00 8.02
CA VAL A 128 0.85 -3.70 9.03
C VAL A 128 0.24 -4.96 9.63
N GLN A 129 -0.17 -4.83 10.89
CA GLN A 129 -1.06 -5.75 11.57
C GLN A 129 -2.45 -5.13 11.62
N VAL A 130 -3.48 -5.97 11.58
CA VAL A 130 -4.88 -5.56 11.59
C VAL A 130 -5.67 -6.32 12.65
N TYR A 131 -6.83 -5.80 13.03
CA TYR A 131 -7.79 -6.58 13.80
C TYR A 131 -8.35 -7.72 12.93
N PRO A 132 -8.58 -8.92 13.49
CA PRO A 132 -9.30 -9.97 12.77
C PRO A 132 -10.69 -9.49 12.33
N GLY A 133 -11.05 -9.78 11.08
CA GLY A 133 -12.33 -9.39 10.52
C GLY A 133 -12.51 -9.87 9.09
N PRO A 134 -13.74 -9.81 8.57
CA PRO A 134 -14.01 -10.13 7.17
C PRO A 134 -13.38 -9.08 6.25
N ILE A 135 -12.79 -9.52 5.14
CA ILE A 135 -12.38 -8.63 4.06
C ILE A 135 -13.63 -8.17 3.31
N LYS A 136 -13.75 -6.87 3.11
CA LYS A 136 -14.77 -6.22 2.30
C LYS A 136 -14.08 -5.35 1.28
N LEU A 137 -14.03 -5.82 0.04
CA LEU A 137 -13.39 -5.09 -1.04
C LEU A 137 -14.18 -3.85 -1.43
N ASN A 138 -13.48 -2.80 -1.82
CA ASN A 138 -14.07 -1.72 -2.60
C ASN A 138 -14.39 -2.27 -4.01
N PRO A 139 -15.68 -2.45 -4.38
CA PRO A 139 -16.04 -3.08 -5.64
C PRO A 139 -15.75 -2.21 -6.87
N ASP A 140 -15.53 -0.90 -6.68
CA ASP A 140 -15.19 0.01 -7.78
C ASP A 140 -13.73 -0.19 -8.24
N GLU A 141 -12.86 -0.68 -7.36
CA GLU A 141 -11.41 -0.83 -7.61
C GLU A 141 -10.97 -2.30 -7.61
N HIS A 142 -11.61 -3.15 -6.82
CA HIS A 142 -11.15 -4.51 -6.55
C HIS A 142 -12.27 -5.56 -6.64
N GLN A 143 -11.96 -6.68 -7.31
CA GLN A 143 -12.92 -7.75 -7.60
C GLN A 143 -12.62 -9.08 -6.89
N SER A 144 -11.39 -9.27 -6.39
CA SER A 144 -10.98 -10.48 -5.69
C SER A 144 -9.83 -10.22 -4.72
N TYR A 145 -9.52 -11.19 -3.87
CA TYR A 145 -8.40 -11.11 -2.94
C TYR A 145 -7.83 -12.49 -2.65
N ALA A 146 -6.60 -12.53 -2.14
CA ALA A 146 -5.99 -13.74 -1.63
C ALA A 146 -5.01 -13.44 -0.49
N TRP A 147 -4.88 -14.41 0.41
CA TRP A 147 -3.77 -14.45 1.35
C TRP A 147 -2.65 -15.27 0.72
N VAL A 148 -1.51 -14.64 0.45
CA VAL A 148 -0.40 -15.25 -0.29
C VAL A 148 0.80 -15.47 0.63
N ALA A 149 1.34 -16.68 0.58
CA ALA A 149 2.62 -17.04 1.19
C ALA A 149 3.75 -16.95 0.15
N LEU A 150 5.00 -16.90 0.60
CA LEU A 150 6.17 -16.73 -0.27
C LEU A 150 6.24 -17.75 -1.41
N ASP A 151 5.90 -19.01 -1.11
CA ASP A 151 5.94 -20.13 -2.06
C ASP A 151 4.77 -20.13 -3.07
N ASP A 152 3.75 -19.32 -2.84
CA ASP A 152 2.52 -19.27 -3.66
C ASP A 152 2.43 -18.03 -4.56
N ILE A 153 3.38 -17.09 -4.45
CA ILE A 153 3.38 -15.79 -5.17
C ILE A 153 3.18 -15.97 -6.67
N ASP A 154 3.88 -16.93 -7.29
CA ASP A 154 3.85 -17.14 -8.74
C ASP A 154 2.51 -17.71 -9.26
N ARG A 155 1.58 -18.07 -8.38
CA ARG A 155 0.21 -18.48 -8.75
C ARG A 155 -0.70 -17.30 -9.07
N TYR A 156 -0.31 -16.09 -8.67
CA TYR A 156 -1.12 -14.89 -8.83
C TYR A 156 -0.52 -14.00 -9.92
N ARG A 157 -1.37 -13.56 -10.85
CA ARG A 157 -0.94 -12.68 -11.94
C ARG A 157 -0.63 -11.29 -11.39
N MET A 158 0.64 -10.95 -11.30
CA MET A 158 1.15 -9.65 -10.86
C MET A 158 2.14 -9.10 -11.88
N SER A 159 2.40 -7.80 -11.83
CA SER A 159 3.56 -7.25 -12.53
C SER A 159 4.85 -7.79 -11.88
N PRO A 160 5.97 -7.92 -12.63
CA PRO A 160 7.24 -8.39 -12.06
C PRO A 160 7.70 -7.55 -10.86
N THR A 161 7.49 -6.23 -10.93
CA THR A 161 7.79 -5.30 -9.83
C THR A 161 6.93 -5.60 -8.62
N MET A 162 5.62 -5.74 -8.78
CA MET A 162 4.71 -5.99 -7.65
C MET A 162 4.97 -7.36 -7.01
N ALA A 163 5.25 -8.40 -7.80
CA ALA A 163 5.67 -9.69 -7.26
C ALA A 163 6.94 -9.57 -6.40
N GLN A 164 7.91 -8.73 -6.80
CA GLN A 164 9.09 -8.46 -5.98
C GLN A 164 8.76 -7.69 -4.70
N VAL A 165 7.85 -6.71 -4.75
CA VAL A 165 7.37 -5.99 -3.55
C VAL A 165 6.74 -6.96 -2.55
N VAL A 166 5.89 -7.88 -3.00
CA VAL A 166 5.28 -8.91 -2.15
C VAL A 166 6.33 -9.86 -1.57
N ARG A 167 7.35 -10.26 -2.35
CA ARG A 167 8.50 -11.05 -1.85
C ARG A 167 9.26 -10.31 -0.75
N ASN A 168 9.59 -9.03 -0.96
CA ASN A 168 10.26 -8.20 0.05
C ASN A 168 9.41 -8.06 1.32
N ALA A 169 8.10 -7.93 1.14
CA ALA A 169 7.14 -7.89 2.24
C ALA A 169 7.08 -9.19 3.04
N LEU A 170 7.53 -10.34 2.52
CA LEU A 170 7.55 -11.62 3.23
C LEU A 170 8.96 -12.02 3.72
N ALA A 171 10.01 -11.30 3.33
CA ALA A 171 11.41 -11.66 3.57
C ALA A 171 12.09 -10.98 4.79
N TYR A 172 11.33 -10.31 5.65
CA TYR A 172 11.81 -9.78 6.96
C TYR A 172 11.15 -10.59 8.06
#